data_AF-A0A930G0G8-F1
#
_entry.id   AF-A0A930G0G8-F1
#
_cell.length_a   1.000
_cell.length_b   1.000
_cell.length_c   1.000
_cell.angle_alpha   90.00
_cell.angle_beta   90.00
_cell.angle_gamma   90.00
#
_symmetry.space_group_name_H-M   'P 1'
#
loop_
_entity.id
_entity.type
_entity.pdbx_description
1 polymer ?
#
loop_
_entity_poly.entity_id
_entity_poly.type
_entity_poly.pdbx_seq_one_letter_code
_entity_poly.pdbx_strand_id
1 'polypeptide(L)' 'MKLESWAKITYGEDAPDARTLRRWAADGNLYPPAELHGKCWYVRPQAKYCPAAGGSSLERMKAYYGSTSA' A
#
# COMPACT_ATOMS: atom_id res chain seq x y z
N MET A 1 1.71 5.02 -9.64
CA MET A 1 3.10 4.49 -9.71
C MET A 1 3.04 2.96 -9.71
N LYS A 2 3.93 2.25 -10.41
CA LYS A 2 3.93 0.77 -10.39
C LYS A 2 4.32 0.26 -9.00
N LEU A 3 3.66 -0.79 -8.51
CA LEU A 3 3.86 -1.32 -7.15
C LEU A 3 5.32 -1.68 -6.84
N GLU A 4 6.02 -2.30 -7.79
CA GLU A 4 7.43 -2.67 -7.63
C GLU A 4 8.35 -1.44 -7.52
N SER A 5 8.03 -0.39 -8.30
CA SER A 5 8.78 0.87 -8.24
C SER A 5 8.54 1.60 -6.92
N TRP A 6 7.30 1.59 -6.42
CA TRP A 6 6.97 2.12 -5.10
C TRP A 6 7.76 1.40 -4.01
N ALA A 7 7.78 0.06 -4.02
CA ALA A 7 8.50 -0.71 -3.02
C ALA A 7 10.00 -0.41 -2.99
N LYS A 8 10.62 -0.25 -4.17
CA LYS A 8 12.04 0.16 -4.26
C LYS A 8 12.30 1.55 -3.70
N ILE A 9 11.37 2.49 -3.88
CA ILE A 9 11.48 3.84 -3.33
C ILE A 9 11.25 3.84 -1.81
N THR A 10 10.30 3.05 -1.33
CA THR A 10 9.91 3.01 0.09
C THR A 10 10.88 2.21 0.96
N TYR A 11 11.40 1.09 0.46
CA TYR A 11 12.20 0.14 1.24
C TYR A 11 13.64 -0.03 0.73
N GLY A 12 13.98 0.51 -0.44
CA GLY A 12 15.33 0.40 -1.00
C GLY A 12 15.72 -1.05 -1.31
N GLU A 13 16.87 -1.47 -0.78
CA GLU A 13 17.42 -2.83 -0.97
C GLU A 13 16.65 -3.88 -0.17
N ASP A 14 15.99 -3.49 0.92
CA ASP A 14 15.13 -4.33 1.74
C ASP A 14 13.71 -4.49 1.18
N ALA A 15 13.50 -4.12 -0.09
CA ALA A 15 12.20 -4.22 -0.73
C ALA A 15 11.72 -5.67 -0.81
N PRO A 16 10.47 -5.96 -0.38
CA PRO A 16 9.88 -7.27 -0.54
C PRO A 16 9.82 -7.69 -2.00
N ASP A 17 9.84 -9.00 -2.22
CA ASP A 17 9.77 -9.56 -3.57
C ASP A 17 8.41 -9.24 -4.25
N ALA A 18 8.39 -9.24 -5.58
CA ALA A 18 7.22 -8.88 -6.37
C ALA A 18 5.98 -9.76 -6.11
N ARG A 19 6.14 -11.02 -5.69
CA ARG A 19 5.02 -11.90 -5.29
C ARG A 19 4.43 -11.44 -3.96
N THR A 20 5.27 -11.10 -2.97
CA THR A 20 4.82 -10.56 -1.68
C THR A 20 4.08 -9.24 -1.85
N LEU A 21 4.62 -8.32 -2.65
CA LEU A 21 3.95 -7.05 -2.95
C LEU A 21 2.57 -7.26 -3.59
N ARG A 22 2.47 -8.15 -4.58
CA ARG A 22 1.18 -8.49 -5.22
C ARG A 22 0.17 -9.06 -4.22
N ARG A 23 0.61 -9.85 -3.25
CA ARG A 23 -0.25 -10.32 -2.15
C ARG A 23 -0.74 -9.16 -1.30
N TRP A 24 0.11 -8.21 -0.94
CA TRP A 24 -0.30 -7.03 -0.18
C TRP A 24 -1.36 -6.20 -0.91
N ALA A 25 -1.18 -6.01 -2.21
CA ALA A 25 -2.15 -5.31 -3.05
C ALA A 25 -3.50 -6.05 -3.12
N ALA A 26 -3.48 -7.36 -3.34
CA ALA A 26 -4.69 -8.18 -3.43
C ALA A 26 -5.43 -8.31 -2.09
N ASP A 27 -4.71 -8.38 -0.99
CA ASP A 27 -5.25 -8.54 0.37
C ASP A 27 -5.73 -7.21 0.99
N GLY A 28 -5.52 -6.08 0.29
CA GLY A 28 -5.90 -4.76 0.80
C GLY A 28 -5.01 -4.23 1.92
N ASN A 29 -3.76 -4.71 1.98
CA ASN A 29 -2.76 -4.27 2.96
C ASN A 29 -2.00 -3.00 2.53
N LEU A 30 -2.46 -2.32 1.49
CA LEU A 30 -1.89 -1.06 1.02
C LEU A 30 -2.96 0.03 1.14
N TYR A 31 -2.58 1.17 1.69
CA TYR A 31 -3.48 2.31 1.82
C TYR A 31 -2.87 3.60 1.25
N PRO A 32 -3.53 4.28 0.30
CA PRO A 32 -4.79 3.91 -0.34
C PRO A 32 -4.67 2.59 -1.09
N PRO A 33 -5.80 1.88 -1.32
CA PRO A 33 -5.80 0.61 -2.02
C PRO A 33 -5.04 0.68 -3.34
N ALA A 34 -4.35 -0.41 -3.67
CA ALA A 34 -3.71 -0.54 -4.97
C ALA A 34 -4.76 -0.75 -6.07
N GLU A 35 -4.52 -0.16 -7.23
CA GLU A 35 -5.37 -0.25 -8.41
C GLU A 35 -4.78 -1.29 -9.38
N LEU A 36 -5.59 -2.25 -9.83
CA LEU A 36 -5.19 -3.24 -10.81
C LEU A 36 -5.45 -2.71 -12.23
N HIS A 37 -4.39 -2.39 -12.97
CA HIS A 37 -4.49 -2.01 -14.38
C HIS A 37 -3.95 -3.17 -15.24
N GLY A 38 -4.86 -3.96 -15.81
CA GLY A 38 -4.52 -5.16 -16.57
C GLY A 38 -3.84 -6.21 -15.68
N LYS A 39 -2.55 -6.47 -15.93
CA LYS A 39 -1.74 -7.43 -15.14
C LYS A 39 -0.80 -6.76 -14.14
N CYS A 40 -0.86 -5.43 -14.02
CA CYS A 40 0.05 -4.63 -13.23
C CYS A 40 -0.69 -3.91 -12.11
N TRP A 41 -0.12 -3.94 -10.91
CA TRP A 41 -0.63 -3.18 -9.76
C TRP A 41 0.00 -1.80 -9.70
N TYR A 42 -0.83 -0.80 -9.41
CA TYR A 42 -0.44 0.58 -9.26
C TYR A 42 -0.85 1.10 -7.89
N VAL A 43 -0.02 1.95 -7.32
CA VAL A 43 -0.25 2.60 -6.02
C VAL A 43 0.05 4.09 -6.14
N ARG A 44 -0.51 4.86 -5.20
CA ARG A 44 -0.10 6.26 -5.03
C ARG A 44 1.33 6.31 -4.46
N PRO A 45 2.16 7.29 -4.83
CA PRO A 45 3.52 7.40 -4.30
C PRO A 45 3.58 7.52 -2.77
N GLN A 46 2.57 8.14 -2.15
CA GLN A 46 2.48 8.25 -0.69
C GLN A 46 1.88 7.02 -0.01
N ALA A 47 1.46 5.99 -0.75
CA ALA A 47 0.81 4.83 -0.17
C ALA A 47 1.68 4.17 0.90
N LYS A 48 1.03 3.59 1.91
CA LYS A 48 1.69 2.92 3.04
C LYS A 48 1.20 1.49 3.14
N TYR A 49 2.11 0.61 3.55
CA TYR A 49 1.73 -0.73 3.98
C TYR A 49 1.01 -0.68 5.32
N CYS A 50 -0.17 -1.28 5.39
CA CYS A 50 -1.02 -1.34 6.57
C CYS A 50 -1.61 -2.75 6.68
N PRO A 51 -0.95 -3.65 7.44
CA PRO A 51 -1.37 -5.04 7.54
C PRO A 51 -2.76 -5.17 8.18
N ALA A 52 -3.54 -6.15 7.69
CA ALA A 52 -4.90 -6.39 8.16
C ALA A 52 -5.02 -6.65 9.67
N ALA A 53 -3.95 -7.16 10.28
CA ALA A 53 -3.85 -7.43 11.71
C ALA A 53 -3.77 -6.15 12.59
N GLY A 54 -3.56 -4.97 12.01
CA GLY A 54 -3.22 -3.74 12.75
C GLY A 54 -4.35 -2.76 13.07
N GLY A 55 -5.62 -3.08 12.80
CA GLY A 55 -6.75 -2.19 13.10
C GLY A 55 -7.82 -2.15 12.01
N SER A 56 -8.97 -1.54 12.31
CA SER A 56 -10.11 -1.38 11.39
C SER A 56 -9.78 -0.51 10.17
N SER A 57 -10.46 -0.70 9.04
CA SER A 57 -10.26 0.11 7.82
C SER A 57 -10.33 1.63 8.06
N LEU A 58 -11.10 2.06 9.07
CA LEU A 58 -11.23 3.45 9.47
C LEU A 58 -9.95 4.00 10.12
N GLU A 59 -9.27 3.20 10.94
CA GLU A 59 -8.00 3.58 11.56
C GLU A 59 -6.90 3.73 10.51
N ARG A 60 -6.90 2.86 9.50
CA ARG A 60 -5.97 2.94 8.36
C ARG A 60 -6.19 4.22 7.56
N MET A 61 -7.46 4.58 7.32
CA MET A 61 -7.84 5.83 6.66
C MET A 61 -7.35 7.06 7.44
N LYS A 62 -7.57 7.10 8.75
CA LYS A 62 -7.11 8.19 9.63
C LYS A 62 -5.58 8.32 9.63
N ALA A 63 -4.85 7.21 9.64
CA ALA A 63 -3.39 7.20 9.62
C ALA A 63 -2.79 7.73 8.29
N TYR A 64 -3.52 7.58 7.18
CA TYR A 64 -3.05 8.04 5.86
C TYR A 64 -3.43 9.49 5.56
N TYR A 65 -4.68 9.89 5.81
CA TYR A 65 -5.14 11.25 5.51
C TYR A 65 -4.73 12.28 6.58
N GLY A 66 -4.15 11.83 7.69
CA GLY A 66 -4.06 12.63 8.91
C GLY A 66 -5.45 12.82 9.51
N SER A 67 -5.52 13.08 10.81
CA SER A 67 -6.78 13.40 11.48
C SER A 67 -7.55 14.43 10.64
N THR A 68 -8.68 14.06 10.05
CA THR A 68 -9.68 15.04 9.65
C THR A 68 -10.29 15.56 10.95
N SER A 69 -9.53 16.39 11.66
CA SER A 69 -10.06 17.29 12.66
C SER A 69 -10.72 18.40 11.87
N ALA A 70 -12.05 18.35 11.82
CA ALA A 70 -12.88 19.51 11.59
C ALA A 70 -12.66 20.54 12.72
#